data_AF-A0AAD6UTJ7-F1
#
_entry.id   AF-A0AAD6UTJ7-F1
#
_cell.length_a   1.000
_cell.length_b   1.000
_cell.length_c   1.000
_cell.angle_alpha   90.00
_cell.angle_beta   90.00
_cell.angle_gamma   90.00
#
_symmetry.space_group_name_H-M   'P 1'
#
loop_
_entity.id
_entity.type
_entity.pdbx_description
1 polymer ?
#
loop_
_entity_poly.entity_id
_entity_poly.type
_entity_poly.pdbx_seq_one_letter_code
_entity_poly.pdbx_strand_id
1 'polypeptide(L)'
;MAGSLEILRKGLTALQKHVKKRKTAIGARLAKKERVDDDDAAWLDGPANLIDEQQALDLLENASDYERGLSRLSQGLQAAFGRQIQLEAMNAAVETSMIISKEMSR
;
A
#
# COMPACT_ATOMS: atom_id res chain seq x y z
N MET A 1 -5.25 20.86 12.33
CA MET A 1 -6.19 19.73 12.33
C MET A 1 -6.73 19.44 10.92
N ALA A 2 -7.35 20.40 10.22
CA ALA A 2 -7.78 20.21 8.82
C ALA A 2 -6.64 19.79 7.86
N GLY A 3 -5.42 20.32 8.05
CA GLY A 3 -4.27 20.01 7.20
C GLY A 3 -3.81 18.54 7.23
N SER A 4 -3.88 17.86 8.38
CA SER A 4 -3.41 16.46 8.49
C SER A 4 -4.35 15.48 7.79
N LEU A 5 -5.67 15.70 7.91
CA LEU A 5 -6.66 14.91 7.18
C LEU A 5 -6.59 15.16 5.67
N GLU A 6 -6.36 16.42 5.27
CA GLU A 6 -6.19 16.75 3.86
C GLU A 6 -4.95 16.08 3.25
N ILE A 7 -3.85 15.99 4.01
CA ILE A 7 -2.65 15.23 3.61
C ILE A 7 -2.96 13.74 3.46
N LEU A 8 -3.67 13.12 4.42
CA LEU A 8 -4.06 11.71 4.33
C LEU A 8 -4.97 11.45 3.13
N ARG A 9 -5.95 12.31 2.87
CA ARG A 9 -6.84 12.21 1.71
C ARG A 9 -6.08 12.32 0.39
N LYS A 10 -5.13 13.25 0.31
CA LYS A 10 -4.23 13.39 -0.86
C LYS A 10 -3.36 12.13 -1.05
N GLY A 11 -2.81 11.59 0.04
CA GLY A 11 -2.02 10.36 0.04
C GLY A 11 -2.82 9.16 -0.47
N LEU A 12 -4.02 8.93 0.08
CA LEU A 12 -4.90 7.84 -0.36
C LEU A 12 -5.32 8.00 -1.83
N THR A 13 -5.61 9.22 -2.27
CA THR A 13 -5.93 9.50 -3.68
C THR A 13 -4.76 9.14 -4.60
N ALA A 14 -3.52 9.45 -4.21
CA ALA A 14 -2.34 9.08 -4.98
C ALA A 14 -2.18 7.56 -5.02
N LEU A 15 -2.33 6.88 -3.89
CA LEU A 15 -2.24 5.42 -3.79
C LEU A 15 -3.29 4.72 -4.66
N GLN A 16 -4.55 5.17 -4.61
CA GLN A 16 -5.63 4.69 -5.48
C GLN A 16 -5.31 4.84 -6.96
N LYS A 17 -4.72 5.98 -7.37
CA LYS A 17 -4.29 6.18 -8.77
C LYS A 17 -3.21 5.19 -9.18
N HIS A 18 -2.22 4.96 -8.32
CA HIS A 18 -1.17 3.96 -8.56
C HIS A 18 -1.74 2.54 -8.68
N VAL A 19 -2.59 2.14 -7.73
CA VAL A 19 -3.26 0.84 -7.73
C VAL A 19 -4.11 0.66 -8.99
N LYS A 20 -4.90 1.69 -9.36
CA LYS A 20 -5.73 1.66 -10.56
C LYS A 20 -4.89 1.48 -11.82
N LYS A 21 -3.78 2.21 -11.95
CA LYS A 21 -2.90 2.11 -13.12
C LYS A 21 -2.36 0.67 -13.29
N ARG A 22 -1.89 0.04 -12.21
CA ARG A 22 -1.39 -1.33 -12.25
C ARG A 22 -2.50 -2.35 -12.49
N LYS A 23 -3.66 -2.21 -11.83
CA LYS A 23 -4.86 -3.05 -12.09
C LYS A 23 -5.30 -2.99 -13.56
N THR A 24 -5.28 -1.80 -14.18
CA THR A 24 -5.58 -1.66 -15.61
C THR A 24 -4.57 -2.40 -16.49
N ALA A 25 -3.27 -2.31 -16.18
CA ALA A 25 -2.24 -3.03 -16.94
C ALA A 25 -2.39 -4.55 -16.84
N ILE A 26 -2.65 -5.07 -15.63
CA ILE A 26 -2.93 -6.49 -15.40
C ILE A 26 -4.22 -6.90 -16.13
N GLY A 27 -5.28 -6.10 -16.04
CA GLY A 27 -6.54 -6.32 -16.75
C GLY A 27 -6.38 -6.38 -18.27
N ALA A 28 -5.51 -5.55 -18.84
CA ALA A 28 -5.19 -5.57 -20.27
C ALA A 28 -4.44 -6.85 -20.69
N ARG A 29 -3.53 -7.36 -19.86
CA ARG A 29 -2.85 -8.66 -20.06
C ARG A 29 -3.86 -9.81 -19.98
N LEU A 30 -4.74 -9.80 -18.97
CA LEU A 30 -5.81 -10.77 -18.81
C LEU A 30 -6.79 -10.78 -19.99
N ALA A 31 -7.14 -9.61 -20.54
CA ALA A 31 -7.99 -9.51 -21.72
C ALA A 31 -7.36 -10.15 -22.97
N LYS A 32 -6.02 -10.20 -23.04
CA LYS A 32 -5.25 -10.92 -24.06
C LYS A 32 -5.07 -12.41 -23.74
N LYS A 33 -5.69 -12.92 -22.67
CA LYS A 33 -5.53 -14.28 -22.14
C LYS A 33 -4.09 -14.60 -21.71
N GLU A 34 -3.30 -13.57 -21.42
CA GLU A 34 -1.98 -13.75 -20.84
C GLU A 34 -2.13 -14.19 -19.38
N ARG A 35 -1.20 -15.02 -18.91
CA ARG A 35 -1.17 -15.45 -17.52
C ARG A 35 -0.70 -14.29 -16.64
N VAL A 36 -1.39 -14.12 -15.53
CA VAL A 36 -0.93 -13.26 -14.43
C VAL A 36 0.08 -14.09 -13.64
N ASP A 37 1.27 -13.53 -13.45
CA ASP A 37 2.30 -14.13 -12.61
C ASP A 37 1.90 -14.12 -11.13
N ASP A 38 2.56 -14.96 -10.35
CA ASP A 38 2.23 -15.12 -8.93
C ASP A 38 2.49 -13.83 -8.13
N ASP A 39 3.41 -12.98 -8.60
CA ASP A 39 3.70 -11.67 -8.00
C ASP A 39 2.54 -10.69 -8.20
N ASP A 40 1.97 -10.59 -9.40
CA ASP A 40 0.80 -9.77 -9.66
C ASP A 40 -0.45 -10.30 -8.93
N ALA A 41 -0.59 -11.63 -8.77
CA ALA A 41 -1.67 -12.22 -7.99
C ALA A 41 -1.54 -11.88 -6.48
N ALA A 42 -0.36 -12.11 -5.89
CA ALA A 42 -0.09 -11.75 -4.49
C ALA A 42 -0.23 -10.23 -4.26
N TRP A 43 0.15 -9.42 -5.25
CA TRP A 43 -0.03 -7.98 -5.19
C TRP A 43 -1.51 -7.56 -5.20
N LEU A 44 -2.36 -8.23 -6.00
CA LEU A 44 -3.80 -7.96 -6.08
C LEU A 44 -4.53 -8.28 -4.77
N ASP A 45 -4.15 -9.36 -4.10
CA ASP A 45 -4.78 -9.83 -2.86
C ASP A 45 -4.34 -9.03 -1.63
N GLY A 46 -3.10 -8.53 -1.62
CA GLY A 46 -2.55 -7.74 -0.52
C GLY A 46 -2.48 -6.24 -0.86
N PRO A 47 -1.34 -5.74 -1.36
CA PRO A 47 -1.08 -4.31 -1.57
C PRO A 47 -2.11 -3.54 -2.40
N ALA A 48 -2.87 -4.19 -3.29
CA ALA A 48 -3.90 -3.54 -4.09
C ALA A 48 -5.27 -3.47 -3.39
N ASN A 49 -5.40 -4.07 -2.22
CA ASN A 49 -6.58 -4.06 -1.37
C ASN A 49 -6.50 -2.85 -0.41
N LEU A 50 -7.03 -1.73 -0.86
CA LEU A 50 -6.98 -0.46 -0.10
C LEU A 50 -8.16 -0.28 0.89
N ILE A 51 -8.87 -1.36 1.22
CA ILE A 51 -10.06 -1.29 2.08
C ILE A 51 -9.68 -0.79 3.49
N ASP A 52 -8.55 -1.28 4.02
CA ASP A 52 -8.07 -0.89 5.35
C ASP A 52 -7.77 0.61 5.42
N GLU A 53 -7.07 1.16 4.42
CA GLU A 53 -6.70 2.58 4.35
C GLU A 53 -7.91 3.49 4.12
N GLN A 54 -8.89 3.05 3.33
CA GLN A 54 -10.14 3.78 3.11
C GLN A 54 -10.95 3.85 4.40
N GLN A 55 -11.14 2.70 5.06
CA GLN A 55 -11.88 2.60 6.32
C GLN A 55 -11.19 3.39 7.43
N ALA A 56 -9.86 3.43 7.42
CA ALA A 56 -9.08 4.22 8.36
C ALA A 56 -9.33 5.73 8.22
N LEU A 57 -9.36 6.24 6.98
CA LEU A 57 -9.65 7.64 6.72
C LEU A 57 -11.09 7.98 7.08
N ASP A 58 -12.05 7.12 6.73
CA ASP A 58 -13.47 7.32 7.05
C ASP A 58 -13.71 7.37 8.57
N LEU A 59 -13.01 6.54 9.34
CA LEU A 59 -13.06 6.57 10.81
C LEU A 59 -12.52 7.87 11.39
N LEU A 60 -11.45 8.43 10.80
CA LEU A 60 -10.88 9.70 11.24
C LEU A 60 -11.74 10.90 10.84
N GLU A 61 -12.33 10.87 9.64
CA GLU A 61 -13.20 11.95 9.16
C GLU A 61 -14.50 12.05 9.96
N ASN A 62 -15.02 10.91 10.42
CA ASN A 62 -16.26 10.84 11.21
C ASN A 62 -16.02 10.83 12.73
N ALA A 63 -14.76 10.83 13.18
CA ALA A 63 -14.45 10.91 14.60
C ALA A 63 -14.73 12.33 15.10
N SER A 64 -15.64 12.43 16.07
CA SER A 64 -15.91 13.68 16.80
C SER A 64 -14.69 14.17 17.62
N ASP A 65 -13.72 13.29 17.85
CA ASP A 65 -12.47 13.55 18.56
C ASP A 65 -11.34 12.76 17.89
N TYR A 66 -10.30 13.46 17.45
CA TYR A 66 -9.16 12.89 16.71
C TYR A 66 -8.41 11.83 17.54
N GLU A 67 -8.25 12.04 18.85
CA GLU A 67 -7.62 11.08 19.76
C GLU A 67 -8.45 9.79 19.85
N ARG A 68 -9.78 9.89 19.85
CA ARG A 68 -10.67 8.72 19.77
C ARG A 68 -10.60 8.02 18.42
N GLY A 69 -10.49 8.78 17.33
CA GLY A 69 -10.30 8.23 15.99
C GLY A 69 -9.00 7.43 15.89
N LEU A 70 -7.90 7.99 16.40
CA LEU A 70 -6.59 7.34 16.50
C LEU A 70 -6.59 6.11 17.41
N SER A 71 -7.28 6.19 18.55
CA SER A 71 -7.38 5.05 19.47
C SER A 71 -8.18 3.89 18.86
N ARG A 72 -9.27 4.18 18.13
CA ARG A 72 -10.03 3.18 17.35
C ARG A 72 -9.23 2.61 16.18
N LEU A 73 -8.48 3.45 15.48
CA LEU A 73 -7.54 3.02 14.46
C LEU A 73 -6.49 2.11 15.03
N SER A 74 -5.86 2.44 16.17
CA SER A 74 -4.74 1.67 16.74
C SER A 74 -5.07 0.18 16.97
N GLN A 75 -6.34 -0.14 17.23
CA GLN A 75 -6.82 -1.51 17.39
C GLN A 75 -6.93 -2.28 16.06
N GLY A 76 -7.06 -1.59 14.92
CA GLY A 76 -7.07 -2.19 13.57
C GLY A 76 -5.80 -1.95 12.72
N LEU A 77 -5.08 -0.85 12.95
CA LEU A 77 -3.92 -0.39 12.18
C LEU A 77 -2.62 -1.08 12.55
N GLN A 78 -2.50 -1.70 13.73
CA GLN A 78 -1.29 -2.47 14.08
C GLN A 78 -1.01 -3.58 13.05
N ALA A 79 -2.06 -4.13 12.42
CA ALA A 79 -1.92 -5.10 11.34
C ALA A 79 -1.53 -4.45 9.99
N ALA A 80 -1.96 -3.21 9.71
CA ALA A 80 -1.74 -2.53 8.43
C ALA A 80 -0.38 -1.79 8.36
N PHE A 81 0.01 -1.05 9.40
CA PHE A 81 1.31 -0.36 9.45
C PHE A 81 2.50 -1.32 9.59
N GLY A 82 2.30 -2.48 10.22
CA GLY A 82 3.31 -3.54 10.24
C GLY A 82 3.71 -3.99 8.83
N ARG A 83 2.76 -4.03 7.88
CA ARG A 83 3.00 -4.41 6.48
C ARG A 83 3.80 -3.36 5.71
N GLN A 84 3.58 -2.06 5.96
CA GLN A 84 4.33 -0.97 5.31
C GLN A 84 5.82 -0.98 5.70
N ILE A 85 6.13 -1.15 6.98
CA ILE A 85 7.52 -1.23 7.48
C ILE A 85 8.22 -2.48 6.93
N GLN A 86 7.49 -3.60 6.83
CA GLN A 86 8.04 -4.85 6.32
C GLN A 86 8.31 -4.81 4.81
N LEU A 87 7.47 -4.11 4.02
CA LEU A 87 7.69 -3.87 2.59
C LEU A 87 8.87 -2.94 2.32
N GLU A 88 9.04 -1.87 3.11
CA GLU A 88 10.21 -1.01 3.00
C GLU A 88 11.50 -1.74 3.40
N ALA A 89 11.46 -2.57 4.45
CA ALA A 89 12.59 -3.39 4.86
C ALA A 89 12.96 -4.45 3.79
N MET A 90 11.96 -5.07 3.14
CA MET A 90 12.19 -6.03 2.05
C MET A 90 12.77 -5.35 0.81
N ASN A 91 12.27 -4.17 0.42
CA ASN A 91 12.82 -3.42 -0.72
C ASN A 91 14.27 -2.98 -0.48
N ALA A 92 14.59 -2.49 0.72
CA ALA A 92 15.96 -2.12 1.09
C ALA A 92 16.92 -3.32 1.08
N ALA A 93 16.46 -4.51 1.53
CA ALA A 93 17.25 -5.73 1.51
C ALA A 93 17.56 -6.22 0.09
N VAL A 94 16.58 -6.13 -0.83
CA VAL A 94 16.74 -6.51 -2.24
C VAL A 94 17.69 -5.56 -2.97
N GLU A 95 17.59 -4.25 -2.74
CA GLU A 95 18.52 -3.27 -3.32
C GLU A 95 19.96 -3.52 -2.86
N THR A 96 20.15 -3.83 -1.57
CA THR A 96 21.47 -4.12 -1.00
C THR A 96 22.07 -5.40 -1.58
N SER A 97 21.29 -6.47 -1.74
CA SER A 97 21.80 -7.72 -2.34
C SER A 97 22.14 -7.59 -3.83
N MET A 98 21.41 -6.74 -4.54
CA MET A 98 21.63 -6.48 -5.96
C MET A 98 22.91 -5.66 -6.21
N ILE A 99 23.23 -4.72 -5.32
CA ILE A 99 24.47 -3.93 -5.36
C ILE A 99 25.69 -4.85 -5.11
N ILE A 100 25.64 -5.68 -4.07
CA ILE A 100 26.75 -6.60 -3.70
C ILE A 100 27.01 -7.62 -4.82
N SER A 101 25.94 -8.19 -5.41
CA SER A 101 26.07 -9.16 -6.51
C SER A 101 26.67 -8.55 -7.78
N LYS A 102 26.53 -7.23 -7.98
CA LYS A 102 27.07 -6.49 -9.13
C LYS A 102 28.53 -6.08 -8.94
N GLU A 103 28.99 -5.92 -7.69
CA GLU A 103 30.40 -5.70 -7.35
C GLU A 103 31.23 -6.98 -7.38
N MET A 104 30.68 -8.11 -6.95
CA MET A 104 31.38 -9.41 -6.94
C MET A 104 31.61 -10.03 -8.33
N SER A 105 31.00 -9.48 -9.38
CA SER A 105 31.07 -10.00 -10.75
C SER A 105 31.96 -9.15 -11.68
N ARG A 106 32.79 -8.26 -11.14
CA ARG A 106 33.85 -7.50 -11.84
C ARG A 106 35.22 -8.11 -11.56
#